data_AF-A0A388RID2-F1
#
_entry.id   AF-A0A388RID2-F1
#
_cell.length_a   1.000
_cell.length_b   1.000
_cell.length_c   1.000
_cell.angle_alpha   90.00
_cell.angle_beta   90.00
_cell.angle_gamma   90.00
#
_symmetry.space_group_name_H-M   'P 1'
#
loop_
_entity.id
_entity.type
_entity.pdbx_description
1 polymer ?
#
loop_
_entity_poly.entity_id
_entity_poly.type
_entity_poly.pdbx_seq_one_letter_code
_entity_poly.pdbx_strand_id
1 'polypeptide(L)'
;MTTTDLIPAELPATVSELLDQPLAAVAVDVAGTADRPDDVESELLEMEASADALRKEGIISTADLEKKKAEVERTRKLFRELSPADRQAIVRRRRELGRQILERELAGAAVVAVGLKLNHTRLRPLFEQWWPYMNRMSLNLQRFGQSTFSRSELSTIETFLERELAKLEDYVDEQLRVATAYRQQREQEMRAKDDIVFEPTITRPSVELEVQAYSRFAVRALQVLIKFDQTMDQFDFMVWNGIRDMTDVNDEVTRFLRKFQPLGLRCYTTHLKLMTTVRGV
;
A
#
# COMPACT_ATOMS: atom_id res chain seq x y z
N MET A 1 -9.78 -12.71 70.29
CA MET A 1 -8.48 -12.00 70.29
C MET A 1 -7.38 -13.06 70.17
N THR A 2 -6.53 -12.91 69.14
CA THR A 2 -5.08 -13.29 69.03
C THR A 2 -4.63 -14.68 69.50
N THR A 3 -3.72 -15.43 68.89
CA THR A 3 -2.79 -15.34 67.74
C THR A 3 -1.98 -16.65 67.84
N THR A 4 -1.74 -17.40 66.77
CA THR A 4 -0.45 -18.10 66.55
C THR A 4 -0.28 -18.42 65.06
N ASP A 5 0.88 -18.06 64.55
CA ASP A 5 1.40 -18.25 63.20
C ASP A 5 1.51 -19.72 62.76
N LEU A 6 1.19 -19.97 61.49
CA LEU A 6 1.73 -21.09 60.72
C LEU A 6 2.25 -20.56 59.38
N ILE A 7 3.55 -20.78 59.19
CA ILE A 7 4.38 -20.52 58.02
C ILE A 7 3.81 -21.25 56.78
N PRO A 8 3.69 -20.63 55.59
CA PRO A 8 3.44 -21.36 54.37
C PRO A 8 4.75 -21.90 53.80
N ALA A 9 4.80 -23.22 53.64
CA ALA A 9 5.83 -23.94 52.89
C ALA A 9 5.87 -23.49 51.42
N GLU A 10 7.07 -23.51 50.85
CA GLU A 10 7.41 -23.19 49.47
C GLU A 10 6.52 -23.91 48.44
N LEU A 11 5.94 -23.13 47.53
CA LEU A 11 5.33 -23.62 46.29
C LEU A 11 6.38 -23.50 45.16
N PRO A 12 6.41 -24.46 44.22
CA PRO A 12 7.49 -24.59 43.26
C PRO A 12 7.50 -23.43 42.25
N ALA A 13 8.69 -22.86 42.06
CA ALA A 13 9.01 -21.90 41.02
C ALA A 13 8.76 -22.52 39.64
N THR A 14 7.68 -22.16 38.94
CA THR A 14 7.53 -22.43 37.49
C THR A 14 6.47 -21.59 36.75
N VAL A 15 5.79 -20.64 37.39
CA VAL A 15 4.77 -19.81 36.68
C VAL A 15 5.30 -18.44 36.28
N SER A 16 6.42 -17.98 36.85
CA SER A 16 6.95 -16.63 36.57
C SER A 16 7.97 -16.57 35.42
N GLU A 17 8.44 -17.70 34.88
CA GLU A 17 9.39 -17.73 33.74
C GLU A 17 8.71 -17.93 32.38
N LEU A 18 7.39 -18.18 32.34
CA LEU A 18 6.64 -18.34 31.09
C LEU A 18 6.11 -17.02 30.49
N LEU A 19 6.31 -15.88 31.18
CA LEU A 19 5.82 -14.57 30.73
C LEU A 19 6.91 -13.67 30.11
N ASP A 20 8.16 -14.14 30.05
CA ASP A 20 9.29 -13.33 29.57
C ASP A 20 9.98 -13.89 28.32
N GLN A 21 9.33 -14.82 27.60
CA GLN A 21 9.73 -15.11 26.23
C GLN A 21 9.20 -14.00 25.32
N PRO A 22 10.05 -13.25 24.60
CA PRO A 22 9.58 -12.43 23.52
C PRO A 22 8.92 -13.39 22.54
N LEU A 23 7.61 -13.25 22.35
CA LEU A 23 6.90 -13.83 21.20
C LEU A 23 7.75 -13.48 19.99
N ALA A 24 8.48 -14.48 19.49
CA ALA A 24 9.16 -14.41 18.22
C ALA A 24 8.03 -14.19 17.23
N ALA A 25 7.79 -12.91 16.92
CA ALA A 25 7.00 -12.51 15.80
C ALA A 25 7.55 -13.35 14.66
N VAL A 26 6.71 -14.23 14.12
CA VAL A 26 6.97 -14.83 12.82
C VAL A 26 6.93 -13.64 11.87
N ALA A 27 8.06 -12.94 11.79
CA ALA A 27 8.39 -12.02 10.75
C ALA A 27 8.51 -12.89 9.52
N VAL A 28 7.34 -13.27 8.97
CA VAL A 28 7.26 -13.58 7.56
C VAL A 28 7.81 -12.34 6.90
N ASP A 29 8.92 -12.53 6.21
CA ASP A 29 9.65 -11.51 5.51
C ASP A 29 8.77 -10.99 4.36
N VAL A 30 7.78 -10.16 4.68
CA VAL A 30 6.92 -9.47 3.70
C VAL A 30 7.72 -8.34 3.02
N ALA A 31 8.96 -8.08 3.47
CA ALA A 31 9.92 -7.38 2.62
C ALA A 31 10.21 -8.21 1.36
N GLY A 32 10.25 -9.55 1.45
CA GLY A 32 10.69 -10.44 0.37
C GLY A 32 9.82 -10.56 -0.88
N THR A 33 8.54 -10.13 -0.89
CA THR A 33 7.71 -10.20 -2.12
C THR A 33 7.75 -8.94 -2.97
N ALA A 34 8.16 -7.80 -2.41
CA ALA A 34 8.46 -6.57 -3.17
C ALA A 34 9.97 -6.35 -3.38
N ASP A 35 10.81 -7.25 -2.84
CA ASP A 35 12.27 -7.09 -2.75
C ASP A 35 13.03 -8.21 -3.48
N ARG A 36 12.34 -8.93 -4.39
CA ARG A 36 13.04 -9.82 -5.34
C ARG A 36 13.74 -8.94 -6.38
N PRO A 37 15.05 -9.12 -6.62
CA PRO A 37 15.79 -8.35 -7.63
C PRO A 37 15.17 -8.48 -9.03
N ASP A 38 14.47 -9.58 -9.29
CA ASP A 38 13.74 -9.85 -10.54
C ASP A 38 12.49 -8.97 -10.73
N ASP A 39 11.84 -8.49 -9.64
CA ASP A 39 10.58 -7.71 -9.72
C ASP A 39 10.83 -6.24 -10.14
N VAL A 40 12.06 -5.74 -9.96
CA VAL A 40 12.47 -4.41 -10.45
C VAL A 40 12.97 -4.50 -11.89
N GLU A 41 13.57 -5.63 -12.28
CA GLU A 41 13.98 -5.86 -13.67
C GLU A 41 12.75 -6.04 -14.58
N SER A 42 11.71 -6.74 -14.11
CA SER A 42 10.39 -6.80 -14.75
C SER A 42 9.70 -5.43 -14.78
N GLU A 43 9.70 -4.66 -13.68
CA GLU A 43 9.13 -3.30 -13.65
C GLU A 43 9.86 -2.34 -14.61
N LEU A 44 11.19 -2.44 -14.71
CA LEU A 44 11.97 -1.63 -15.65
C LEU A 44 11.77 -2.07 -17.11
N LEU A 45 11.56 -3.37 -17.36
CA LEU A 45 11.14 -3.90 -18.65
C LEU A 45 9.72 -3.43 -19.01
N GLU A 46 8.80 -3.38 -18.04
CA GLU A 46 7.45 -2.84 -18.20
C GLU A 46 7.45 -1.32 -18.41
N MET A 47 8.37 -0.59 -17.77
CA MET A 47 8.58 0.85 -18.02
C MET A 47 9.16 1.12 -19.42
N GLU A 48 10.07 0.27 -19.89
CA GLU A 48 10.62 0.34 -21.26
C GLU A 48 9.55 -0.01 -22.30
N ALA A 49 8.76 -1.06 -22.06
CA ALA A 49 7.61 -1.43 -22.88
C ALA A 49 6.51 -0.35 -22.85
N SER A 50 6.29 0.29 -21.71
CA SER A 50 5.39 1.42 -21.56
C SER A 50 5.90 2.64 -22.31
N ALA A 51 7.19 2.94 -22.28
CA ALA A 51 7.78 4.02 -23.08
C ALA A 51 7.64 3.74 -24.60
N ASP A 52 7.85 2.50 -25.03
CA ASP A 52 7.63 2.10 -26.42
C ASP A 52 6.14 2.15 -26.82
N ALA A 53 5.22 1.81 -25.92
CA ALA A 53 3.77 1.98 -26.11
C ALA A 53 3.39 3.46 -26.23
N LEU A 54 3.93 4.33 -25.36
CA LEU A 54 3.71 5.78 -25.40
C LEU A 54 4.22 6.40 -26.71
N ARG A 55 5.34 5.91 -27.27
CA ARG A 55 5.82 6.34 -28.59
C ARG A 55 4.94 5.81 -29.73
N LYS A 56 4.47 4.56 -29.64
CA LYS A 56 3.53 3.97 -30.62
C LYS A 56 2.18 4.71 -30.65
N GLU A 57 1.79 5.29 -29.52
CA GLU A 57 0.62 6.17 -29.35
C GLU A 57 0.91 7.65 -29.67
N GLY A 58 2.15 8.02 -30.03
CA GLY A 58 2.54 9.37 -30.45
C GLY A 58 2.72 10.39 -29.32
N ILE A 59 2.83 9.93 -28.06
CA ILE A 59 2.85 10.76 -26.84
C ILE A 59 4.24 11.39 -26.59
N ILE A 60 5.30 10.77 -27.11
CA ILE A 60 6.69 11.23 -26.98
C ILE A 60 7.37 11.19 -28.35
N SER A 61 8.22 12.18 -28.63
CA SER A 61 9.02 12.19 -29.85
C SER A 61 10.06 11.05 -29.84
N THR A 62 10.61 10.69 -30.99
CA THR A 62 11.70 9.70 -31.07
C THR A 62 12.93 10.13 -30.25
N ALA A 63 13.20 11.43 -30.14
CA ALA A 63 14.27 11.97 -29.32
C ALA A 63 13.99 11.85 -27.81
N ASP A 64 12.73 12.03 -27.40
CA ASP A 64 12.30 11.85 -26.00
C ASP A 64 12.30 10.38 -25.60
N LEU A 65 11.95 9.47 -26.52
CA LEU A 65 12.07 8.03 -26.33
C LEU A 65 13.54 7.64 -26.10
N GLU A 66 14.46 8.07 -26.95
CA GLU A 66 15.90 7.78 -26.78
C GLU A 66 16.45 8.36 -25.48
N LYS A 67 16.05 9.57 -25.11
CA LYS A 67 16.44 10.19 -23.82
C LYS A 67 15.86 9.43 -22.63
N LYS A 68 14.60 8.98 -22.71
CA LYS A 68 13.95 8.13 -21.70
C LYS A 68 14.60 6.75 -21.61
N LYS A 69 14.94 6.12 -22.73
CA LYS A 69 15.67 4.84 -22.76
C LYS A 69 17.05 4.99 -22.16
N ALA A 70 17.78 6.06 -22.48
CA ALA A 70 19.07 6.36 -21.87
C ALA A 70 18.97 6.69 -20.37
N GLU A 71 17.92 7.39 -19.93
CA GLU A 71 17.63 7.62 -18.51
C GLU A 71 17.24 6.33 -17.79
N VAL A 72 16.43 5.47 -18.41
CA VAL A 72 16.08 4.14 -17.88
C VAL A 72 17.30 3.23 -17.83
N GLU A 73 18.20 3.29 -18.81
CA GLU A 73 19.43 2.50 -18.82
C GLU A 73 20.43 3.01 -17.77
N ARG A 74 20.56 4.34 -17.60
CA ARG A 74 21.35 4.93 -16.51
C ARG A 74 20.76 4.58 -15.15
N THR A 75 19.44 4.65 -15.02
CA THR A 75 18.73 4.30 -13.78
C THR A 75 18.84 2.79 -13.53
N ARG A 76 18.74 1.93 -14.55
CA ARG A 76 19.02 0.50 -14.48
C ARG A 76 20.43 0.22 -14.00
N LYS A 77 21.45 0.90 -14.55
CA LYS A 77 22.85 0.78 -14.09
C LYS A 77 22.98 1.22 -12.64
N LEU A 78 22.42 2.37 -12.27
CA LEU A 78 22.43 2.88 -10.89
C LEU A 78 21.72 1.94 -9.91
N PHE A 79 20.59 1.35 -10.28
CA PHE A 79 19.83 0.41 -9.44
C PHE A 79 20.52 -0.94 -9.33
N ARG A 80 21.13 -1.43 -10.42
CA ARG A 80 21.91 -2.68 -10.44
C ARG A 80 23.16 -2.58 -9.59
N GLU A 81 23.72 -1.37 -9.45
CA GLU A 81 24.86 -1.04 -8.58
C GLU A 81 24.44 -0.63 -7.16
N LEU A 82 23.17 -0.29 -6.94
CA LEU A 82 22.67 0.08 -5.61
C LEU A 82 22.58 -1.17 -4.73
N SER A 83 23.23 -1.12 -3.57
CA SER A 83 23.12 -2.18 -2.58
C SER A 83 21.66 -2.32 -2.10
N PRO A 84 21.21 -3.52 -1.67
CA PRO A 84 19.89 -3.69 -1.05
C PRO A 84 19.65 -2.71 0.11
N ALA A 85 20.71 -2.35 0.87
CA ALA A 85 20.65 -1.36 1.94
C ALA A 85 20.30 0.05 1.43
N ASP A 86 20.85 0.47 0.29
CA ASP A 86 20.58 1.78 -0.30
C ASP A 86 19.15 1.87 -0.87
N ARG A 87 18.64 0.76 -1.42
CA ARG A 87 17.24 0.68 -1.88
C ARG A 87 16.28 0.85 -0.71
N GLN A 88 16.55 0.17 0.41
CA GLN A 88 15.78 0.34 1.63
C GLN A 88 15.87 1.77 2.18
N ALA A 89 17.03 2.42 2.09
CA ALA A 89 17.20 3.82 2.50
C ALA A 89 16.32 4.77 1.68
N ILE A 90 16.20 4.56 0.36
CA ILE A 90 15.31 5.34 -0.51
C ILE A 90 13.84 5.17 -0.09
N VAL A 91 13.40 3.94 0.16
CA VAL A 91 12.03 3.65 0.60
C VAL A 91 11.74 4.28 1.96
N ARG A 92 12.66 4.15 2.93
CA ARG A 92 12.55 4.78 4.25
C ARG A 92 12.44 6.30 4.13
N ARG A 93 13.28 6.93 3.29
CA ARG A 93 13.22 8.37 3.04
C ARG A 93 11.89 8.80 2.42
N ARG A 94 11.35 8.02 1.48
CA ARG A 94 10.03 8.31 0.88
C ARG A 94 8.91 8.23 1.91
N ARG A 95 8.91 7.22 2.78
CA ARG A 95 7.92 7.10 3.87
C ARG A 95 8.02 8.26 4.86
N GLU A 96 9.23 8.64 5.23
CA GLU A 96 9.46 9.76 6.15
C GLU A 96 8.93 11.08 5.56
N LEU A 97 9.24 11.36 4.29
CA LEU A 97 8.70 12.52 3.59
C LEU A 97 7.17 12.44 3.42
N GLY A 98 6.62 11.25 3.16
CA GLY A 98 5.18 11.01 3.12
C GLY A 98 4.50 11.35 4.45
N ARG A 99 5.10 10.96 5.58
CA ARG A 99 4.60 11.29 6.93
C ARG A 99 4.62 12.79 7.20
N GLN A 100 5.71 13.47 6.85
CA GLN A 100 5.80 14.93 6.96
C GLN A 100 4.75 15.65 6.09
N ILE A 101 4.37 15.06 4.95
CA ILE A 101 3.29 15.58 4.10
C ILE A 101 1.91 15.40 4.75
N LEU A 102 1.70 14.28 5.45
CA LEU A 102 0.45 14.00 6.18
C LEU A 102 0.23 14.97 7.34
N GLU A 103 1.28 15.22 8.12
CA GLU A 103 1.22 16.10 9.30
C GLU A 103 1.02 17.57 8.95
N ARG A 104 1.36 17.96 7.71
CA ARG A 104 1.17 19.33 7.25
C ARG A 104 -0.24 19.54 6.75
N GLU A 105 -0.97 20.42 7.41
CA GLU A 105 -2.26 20.91 6.92
C GLU A 105 -2.06 22.01 5.86
N LEU A 106 -2.98 22.08 4.90
CA LEU A 106 -3.00 23.16 3.91
C LEU A 106 -4.01 24.23 4.31
N ALA A 107 -3.51 25.40 4.70
CA ALA A 107 -4.38 26.55 4.96
C ALA A 107 -5.20 26.92 3.70
N GLY A 108 -6.51 27.09 3.88
CA GLY A 108 -7.42 27.57 2.83
C GLY A 108 -7.75 26.59 1.71
N ALA A 109 -7.43 25.29 1.86
CA ALA A 109 -7.88 24.26 0.92
C ALA A 109 -9.24 23.68 1.36
N ALA A 110 -10.13 23.44 0.40
CA ALA A 110 -11.32 22.63 0.66
C ALA A 110 -10.89 21.17 0.88
N VAL A 111 -11.30 20.58 2.01
CA VAL A 111 -10.90 19.25 2.44
C VAL A 111 -12.11 18.38 2.75
N VAL A 112 -11.97 17.09 2.46
CA VAL A 112 -12.86 16.05 2.97
C VAL A 112 -12.09 15.30 4.05
N ALA A 113 -12.53 15.40 5.30
CA ALA A 113 -12.01 14.58 6.39
C ALA A 113 -12.51 13.14 6.22
N VAL A 114 -11.60 12.18 6.22
CA VAL A 114 -11.91 10.75 6.13
C VAL A 114 -11.23 10.03 7.29
N GLY A 115 -12.03 9.36 8.13
CA GLY A 115 -11.51 8.46 9.15
C GLY A 115 -10.90 7.22 8.48
N LEU A 116 -9.59 7.07 8.58
CA LEU A 116 -8.87 5.92 8.05
C LEU A 116 -8.60 4.93 9.17
N LYS A 117 -9.14 3.72 9.02
CA LYS A 117 -8.78 2.55 9.81
C LYS A 117 -8.25 1.48 8.86
N LEU A 118 -6.98 1.12 9.00
CA LEU A 118 -6.37 -0.03 8.32
C LEU A 118 -6.01 -1.06 9.37
N ASN A 119 -6.62 -2.22 9.29
CA ASN A 119 -6.41 -3.31 10.20
C ASN A 119 -5.04 -3.96 9.98
N HIS A 120 -4.67 -4.22 8.72
CA HIS A 120 -3.54 -5.06 8.40
C HIS A 120 -2.23 -4.28 8.23
N THR A 121 -1.17 -4.79 8.86
CA THR A 121 0.17 -4.18 8.84
C THR A 121 0.79 -4.08 7.45
N ARG A 122 0.35 -4.92 6.51
CA ARG A 122 0.85 -4.96 5.13
C ARG A 122 0.46 -3.73 4.31
N LEU A 123 -0.68 -3.11 4.61
CA LEU A 123 -1.15 -1.92 3.90
C LEU A 123 -0.61 -0.62 4.46
N ARG A 124 -0.16 -0.62 5.72
CA ARG A 124 0.40 0.57 6.35
C ARG A 124 1.57 1.18 5.54
N PRO A 125 2.59 0.41 5.11
CA PRO A 125 3.64 0.94 4.25
C PRO A 125 3.13 1.54 2.95
N LEU A 126 2.12 0.91 2.34
CA LEU A 126 1.56 1.35 1.07
C LEU A 126 0.84 2.70 1.22
N PHE A 127 0.05 2.82 2.30
CA PHE A 127 -0.59 4.08 2.68
C PHE A 127 0.46 5.17 2.93
N GLU A 128 1.38 4.98 3.88
CA GLU A 128 2.36 6.01 4.28
C GLU A 128 3.28 6.42 3.12
N GLN A 129 3.62 5.48 2.23
CA GLN A 129 4.56 5.72 1.14
C GLN A 129 3.93 6.41 -0.06
N TRP A 130 2.66 6.17 -0.37
CA TRP A 130 2.07 6.58 -1.66
C TRP A 130 0.91 7.54 -1.52
N TRP A 131 0.00 7.29 -0.57
CA TRP A 131 -1.22 8.08 -0.45
C TRP A 131 -0.95 9.58 -0.20
N PRO A 132 0.02 10.00 0.63
CA PRO A 132 0.31 11.42 0.84
C PRO A 132 0.70 12.13 -0.46
N TYR A 133 1.46 11.44 -1.32
CA TYR A 133 1.85 11.97 -2.62
C TYR A 133 0.66 12.02 -3.58
N MET A 134 -0.19 10.99 -3.63
CA MET A 134 -1.43 11.00 -4.41
C MET A 134 -2.32 12.20 -4.02
N ASN A 135 -2.47 12.41 -2.71
CA ASN A 135 -3.30 13.46 -2.16
C ASN A 135 -2.77 14.86 -2.51
N ARG A 136 -1.47 15.12 -2.30
CA ARG A 136 -0.87 16.41 -2.66
C ARG A 136 -0.74 16.62 -4.17
N MET A 137 -0.37 15.58 -4.91
CA MET A 137 -0.21 15.63 -6.36
C MET A 137 -1.53 16.02 -7.01
N SER A 138 -2.63 15.37 -6.66
CA SER A 138 -3.93 15.64 -7.29
C SER A 138 -4.39 17.08 -7.11
N LEU A 139 -4.19 17.68 -5.93
CA LEU A 139 -4.45 19.10 -5.71
C LEU A 139 -3.53 20.00 -6.55
N ASN A 140 -2.22 19.70 -6.53
CA ASN A 140 -1.24 20.50 -7.27
C ASN A 140 -1.41 20.39 -8.78
N LEU A 141 -1.85 19.24 -9.29
CA LEU A 141 -2.13 19.02 -10.69
C LEU A 141 -3.30 19.88 -11.16
N GLN A 142 -4.36 20.00 -10.35
CA GLN A 142 -5.48 20.90 -10.64
C GLN A 142 -5.07 22.38 -10.64
N ARG A 143 -4.19 22.78 -9.73
CA ARG A 143 -3.77 24.19 -9.58
C ARG A 143 -2.69 24.62 -10.58
N PHE A 144 -1.70 23.77 -10.80
CA PHE A 144 -0.47 24.13 -11.52
C PHE A 144 -0.22 23.25 -12.76
N GLY A 145 -1.09 22.26 -13.03
CA GLY A 145 -0.90 21.32 -14.13
C GLY A 145 -0.73 22.02 -15.48
N GLN A 146 -1.56 23.03 -15.77
CA GLN A 146 -1.48 23.79 -17.03
C GLN A 146 -0.19 24.63 -17.16
N SER A 147 0.41 25.05 -16.05
CA SER A 147 1.67 25.81 -16.05
C SER A 147 2.91 24.90 -16.11
N THR A 148 2.80 23.66 -15.65
CA THR A 148 3.92 22.73 -15.54
C THR A 148 4.03 21.77 -16.73
N PHE A 149 2.90 21.44 -17.36
CA PHE A 149 2.82 20.46 -18.43
C PHE A 149 2.24 21.09 -19.68
N SER A 150 2.67 20.60 -20.85
CA SER A 150 1.95 20.88 -22.09
C SER A 150 0.54 20.28 -22.03
N ARG A 151 -0.39 20.82 -22.84
CA ARG A 151 -1.79 20.37 -22.85
C ARG A 151 -1.92 18.87 -23.17
N SER A 152 -1.10 18.35 -24.07
CA SER A 152 -1.07 16.92 -24.42
C SER A 152 -0.57 16.07 -23.24
N GLU A 153 0.56 16.45 -22.62
CA GLU A 153 1.11 15.73 -21.47
C GLU A 153 0.12 15.69 -20.29
N LEU A 154 -0.53 16.82 -19.98
CA LEU A 154 -1.50 16.91 -18.89
C LEU A 154 -2.68 15.96 -19.15
N SER A 155 -3.27 16.00 -20.35
CA SER A 155 -4.37 15.12 -20.74
C SER A 155 -3.97 13.64 -20.64
N THR A 156 -2.75 13.29 -21.05
CA THR A 156 -2.25 11.92 -20.93
C THR A 156 -2.08 11.50 -19.47
N ILE A 157 -1.55 12.37 -18.61
CA ILE A 157 -1.39 12.11 -17.18
C ILE A 157 -2.76 11.85 -16.54
N GLU A 158 -3.72 12.74 -16.76
CA GLU A 158 -5.07 12.62 -16.20
C GLU A 158 -5.76 11.33 -16.68
N THR A 159 -5.68 11.04 -17.98
CA THR A 159 -6.25 9.81 -18.56
C THR A 159 -5.61 8.55 -17.96
N PHE A 160 -4.29 8.54 -17.80
CA PHE A 160 -3.58 7.42 -17.17
C PHE A 160 -4.03 7.22 -15.71
N LEU A 161 -4.04 8.30 -14.92
CA LEU A 161 -4.38 8.25 -13.50
C LEU A 161 -5.81 7.75 -13.30
N GLU A 162 -6.75 8.26 -14.09
CA GLU A 162 -8.15 7.85 -14.04
C GLU A 162 -8.32 6.38 -14.44
N ARG A 163 -7.67 5.96 -15.54
CA ARG A 163 -7.74 4.59 -16.04
C ARG A 163 -7.16 3.58 -15.04
N GLU A 164 -5.97 3.85 -14.51
CA GLU A 164 -5.33 2.91 -13.58
C GLU A 164 -6.05 2.87 -12.22
N LEU A 165 -6.59 3.99 -11.76
CA LEU A 165 -7.41 3.99 -10.55
C LEU A 165 -8.73 3.21 -10.76
N ALA A 166 -9.42 3.42 -11.88
CA ALA A 166 -10.65 2.67 -12.19
C ALA A 166 -10.40 1.15 -12.24
N LYS A 167 -9.31 0.70 -12.87
CA LYS A 167 -8.93 -0.72 -12.87
C LYS A 167 -8.70 -1.28 -11.46
N LEU A 168 -8.11 -0.47 -10.57
CA LEU A 168 -7.88 -0.87 -9.18
C LEU A 168 -9.19 -0.94 -8.40
N GLU A 169 -10.09 0.02 -8.62
CA GLU A 169 -11.43 0.02 -8.03
C GLU A 169 -12.21 -1.23 -8.46
N ASP A 170 -12.28 -1.52 -9.75
CA ASP A 170 -12.94 -2.72 -10.27
C ASP A 170 -12.33 -4.00 -9.68
N TYR A 171 -11.01 -4.05 -9.56
CA TYR A 171 -10.31 -5.19 -8.98
C TYR A 171 -10.65 -5.40 -7.51
N VAL A 172 -10.55 -4.36 -6.66
CA VAL A 172 -10.84 -4.53 -5.23
C VAL A 172 -12.32 -4.75 -4.94
N ASP A 173 -13.21 -4.18 -5.77
CA ASP A 173 -14.65 -4.38 -5.65
C ASP A 173 -15.00 -5.83 -5.94
N GLU A 174 -14.43 -6.41 -6.99
CA GLU A 174 -14.64 -7.81 -7.32
C GLU A 174 -14.02 -8.74 -6.26
N GLN A 175 -12.81 -8.44 -5.79
CA GLN A 175 -12.17 -9.23 -4.73
C GLN A 175 -13.01 -9.24 -3.44
N LEU A 176 -13.49 -8.07 -3.01
CA LEU A 176 -14.32 -7.97 -1.81
C LEU A 176 -15.65 -8.70 -1.99
N ARG A 177 -16.29 -8.55 -3.15
CA ARG A 177 -17.56 -9.21 -3.47
C ARG A 177 -17.42 -10.73 -3.44
N VAL A 178 -16.39 -11.27 -4.11
CA VAL A 178 -16.13 -12.71 -4.18
C VAL A 178 -15.75 -13.26 -2.81
N ALA A 179 -14.85 -12.59 -2.08
CA ALA A 179 -14.43 -13.04 -0.76
C ALA A 179 -15.58 -13.04 0.24
N THR A 180 -16.43 -12.01 0.22
CA THR A 180 -17.62 -11.92 1.09
C THR A 180 -18.62 -13.02 0.76
N ALA A 181 -18.94 -13.24 -0.51
CA ALA A 181 -19.86 -14.29 -0.93
C ALA A 181 -19.34 -15.70 -0.55
N TYR A 182 -18.05 -15.93 -0.78
CA TYR A 182 -17.43 -17.21 -0.46
C TYR A 182 -17.37 -17.47 1.05
N ARG A 183 -17.04 -16.46 1.85
CA ARG A 183 -17.14 -16.53 3.32
C ARG A 183 -18.55 -16.92 3.74
N GLN A 184 -19.56 -16.20 3.28
CA GLN A 184 -20.95 -16.42 3.69
C GLN A 184 -21.41 -17.84 3.37
N GLN A 185 -21.06 -18.34 2.18
CA GLN A 185 -21.36 -19.71 1.78
C GLN A 185 -20.70 -20.72 2.73
N ARG A 186 -19.39 -20.57 2.99
CA ARG A 186 -18.65 -21.53 3.81
C ARG A 186 -19.04 -21.49 5.28
N GLU A 187 -19.32 -20.31 5.81
CA GLU A 187 -19.83 -20.13 7.17
C GLU A 187 -21.18 -20.84 7.35
N GLN A 188 -22.08 -20.73 6.37
CA GLN A 188 -23.36 -21.45 6.38
C GLN A 188 -23.16 -22.96 6.31
N GLU A 189 -22.27 -23.46 5.45
CA GLU A 189 -21.95 -24.89 5.33
C GLU A 189 -21.37 -25.47 6.63
N MET A 190 -20.48 -24.73 7.31
CA MET A 190 -19.88 -25.15 8.58
C MET A 190 -20.93 -25.18 9.70
N ARG A 191 -21.73 -24.13 9.82
CA ARG A 191 -22.81 -24.10 10.82
C ARG A 191 -23.86 -25.18 10.58
N ALA A 192 -24.15 -25.52 9.33
CA ALA A 192 -25.08 -26.60 8.99
C ALA A 192 -24.55 -28.00 9.34
N LYS A 193 -23.22 -28.15 9.49
CA LYS A 193 -22.55 -29.38 9.89
C LYS A 193 -22.28 -29.46 11.39
N ASP A 194 -22.71 -28.46 12.16
CA ASP A 194 -22.34 -28.26 13.57
C ASP A 194 -20.81 -28.19 13.79
N ASP A 195 -20.07 -27.70 12.79
CA ASP A 195 -18.63 -27.43 12.91
C ASP A 195 -18.38 -26.14 13.74
N ILE A 196 -17.23 -26.09 14.41
CA ILE A 196 -16.80 -24.88 15.13
C ILE A 196 -16.36 -23.82 14.12
N VAL A 197 -16.96 -22.62 14.20
CA VAL A 197 -16.60 -21.45 13.39
C VAL A 197 -15.81 -20.46 14.23
N PHE A 198 -14.60 -20.14 13.79
CA PHE A 198 -13.75 -19.10 14.40
C PHE A 198 -14.04 -17.75 13.76
N GLU A 199 -14.37 -16.74 14.57
CA GLU A 199 -14.60 -15.37 14.13
C GLU A 199 -13.47 -14.46 14.62
N PRO A 200 -12.41 -14.24 13.81
CA PRO A 200 -11.29 -13.41 14.22
C PRO A 200 -11.72 -11.95 14.37
N THR A 201 -11.27 -11.31 15.46
CA THR A 201 -11.52 -9.88 15.72
C THR A 201 -10.19 -9.15 15.86
N ILE A 202 -10.04 -8.04 15.15
CA ILE A 202 -8.82 -7.24 15.14
C ILE A 202 -8.91 -6.21 16.27
N THR A 203 -8.13 -6.44 17.32
CA THR A 203 -8.16 -5.62 18.55
C THR A 203 -7.40 -4.31 18.41
N ARG A 204 -6.32 -4.30 17.62
CA ARG A 204 -5.49 -3.11 17.39
C ARG A 204 -5.24 -2.93 15.90
N PRO A 205 -5.86 -1.92 15.25
CA PRO A 205 -5.60 -1.65 13.84
C PRO A 205 -4.15 -1.17 13.64
N SER A 206 -3.59 -1.47 12.48
CA SER A 206 -2.26 -1.00 12.11
C SER A 206 -2.18 0.51 11.91
N VAL A 207 -3.25 1.13 11.45
CA VAL A 207 -3.36 2.59 11.27
C VAL A 207 -4.76 3.01 11.68
N GLU A 208 -4.86 4.01 12.53
CA GLU A 208 -6.12 4.64 12.93
C GLU A 208 -5.88 6.14 13.09
N LEU A 209 -6.33 6.92 12.11
CA LEU A 209 -6.15 8.37 12.08
C LEU A 209 -7.17 9.02 11.14
N GLU A 210 -7.42 10.30 11.35
CA GLU A 210 -8.23 11.11 10.43
C GLU A 210 -7.31 11.75 9.39
N VAL A 211 -7.60 11.53 8.10
CA VAL A 211 -6.87 12.17 7.00
C VAL A 211 -7.71 13.22 6.29
N GLN A 212 -7.04 14.27 5.82
CA GLN A 212 -7.65 15.29 4.97
C GLN A 212 -7.38 14.95 3.50
N ALA A 213 -8.42 14.58 2.75
CA ALA A 213 -8.34 14.38 1.31
C ALA A 213 -8.67 15.69 0.56
N TYR A 214 -7.78 16.09 -0.34
CA TYR A 214 -7.88 17.36 -1.08
C TYR A 214 -8.54 17.23 -2.45
N SER A 215 -8.85 16.01 -2.90
CA SER A 215 -9.46 15.78 -4.21
C SER A 215 -10.30 14.50 -4.23
N ARG A 216 -11.24 14.41 -5.18
CA ARG A 216 -12.02 13.20 -5.44
C ARG A 216 -11.12 11.99 -5.76
N PHE A 217 -10.03 12.22 -6.49
CA PHE A 217 -9.04 11.18 -6.80
C PHE A 217 -8.39 10.62 -5.52
N ALA A 218 -8.02 11.48 -4.58
CA ALA A 218 -7.40 11.07 -3.32
C ALA A 218 -8.36 10.26 -2.42
N VAL A 219 -9.63 10.64 -2.39
CA VAL A 219 -10.68 9.88 -1.68
C VAL A 219 -10.87 8.50 -2.31
N ARG A 220 -10.96 8.42 -3.65
CA ARG A 220 -11.10 7.15 -4.37
C ARG A 220 -9.91 6.22 -4.14
N ALA A 221 -8.68 6.75 -4.25
CA ALA A 221 -7.47 5.99 -3.95
C ALA A 221 -7.44 5.48 -2.49
N LEU A 222 -7.97 6.27 -1.54
CA LEU A 222 -8.12 5.81 -0.16
C LEU A 222 -9.13 4.68 -0.02
N GLN A 223 -10.26 4.76 -0.72
CA GLN A 223 -11.28 3.72 -0.74
C GLN A 223 -10.76 2.40 -1.30
N VAL A 224 -9.86 2.44 -2.31
CA VAL A 224 -9.18 1.23 -2.81
C VAL A 224 -8.41 0.52 -1.68
N LEU A 225 -7.66 1.28 -0.87
CA LEU A 225 -6.91 0.71 0.27
C LEU A 225 -7.85 0.14 1.33
N ILE A 226 -8.93 0.86 1.66
CA ILE A 226 -9.93 0.43 2.66
C ILE A 226 -10.64 -0.86 2.20
N LYS A 227 -11.10 -0.92 0.96
CA LYS A 227 -11.79 -2.11 0.42
C LYS A 227 -10.88 -3.33 0.34
N PHE A 228 -9.60 -3.12 0.01
CA PHE A 228 -8.64 -4.21 0.03
C PHE A 228 -8.34 -4.68 1.47
N ASP A 229 -8.28 -3.77 2.44
CA ASP A 229 -8.18 -4.13 3.87
C ASP A 229 -9.38 -4.98 4.33
N GLN A 230 -10.60 -4.60 3.94
CA GLN A 230 -11.82 -5.37 4.21
C GLN A 230 -11.83 -6.74 3.53
N THR A 231 -11.24 -6.85 2.34
CA THR A 231 -11.04 -8.14 1.66
C THR A 231 -10.12 -9.03 2.49
N MET A 232 -9.03 -8.47 3.03
CA MET A 232 -8.13 -9.24 3.89
C MET A 232 -8.80 -9.68 5.20
N ASP A 233 -9.73 -8.91 5.77
CA ASP A 233 -10.52 -9.38 6.92
C ASP A 233 -11.29 -10.67 6.57
N GLN A 234 -11.79 -10.79 5.33
CA GLN A 234 -12.45 -12.03 4.87
C GLN A 234 -11.45 -13.17 4.69
N PHE A 235 -10.23 -12.88 4.22
CA PHE A 235 -9.17 -13.87 4.08
C PHE A 235 -8.71 -14.39 5.44
N ASP A 236 -8.57 -13.52 6.44
CA ASP A 236 -8.25 -13.92 7.81
C ASP A 236 -9.29 -14.89 8.37
N PHE A 237 -10.58 -14.61 8.17
CA PHE A 237 -11.64 -15.56 8.52
C PHE A 237 -11.43 -16.91 7.83
N MET A 238 -11.15 -16.92 6.52
CA MET A 238 -10.95 -18.16 5.77
C MET A 238 -9.75 -18.95 6.28
N VAL A 239 -8.67 -18.28 6.64
CA VAL A 239 -7.47 -18.94 7.18
C VAL A 239 -7.74 -19.54 8.55
N TRP A 240 -8.37 -18.79 9.46
CA TRP A 240 -8.71 -19.29 10.81
C TRP A 240 -9.61 -20.52 10.79
N ASN A 241 -10.45 -20.65 9.75
CA ASN A 241 -11.36 -21.77 9.58
C ASN A 241 -10.81 -22.87 8.64
N GLY A 242 -9.53 -22.80 8.23
CA GLY A 242 -8.91 -23.81 7.36
C GLY A 242 -9.51 -23.89 5.95
N ILE A 243 -10.21 -22.85 5.51
CA ILE A 243 -10.82 -22.74 4.16
C ILE A 243 -9.76 -22.36 3.12
N ARG A 244 -8.76 -21.56 3.54
CA ARG A 244 -7.71 -21.02 2.68
C ARG A 244 -6.36 -21.04 3.39
N ASP A 245 -5.28 -21.26 2.65
CA ASP A 245 -3.92 -21.23 3.20
C ASP A 245 -3.34 -19.81 3.24
N MET A 246 -2.46 -19.56 4.21
CA MET A 246 -1.75 -18.28 4.33
C MET A 246 -0.89 -17.96 3.09
N THR A 247 -0.38 -18.97 2.37
CA THR A 247 0.38 -18.77 1.14
C THR A 247 -0.47 -18.11 0.06
N ASP A 248 -1.71 -18.53 -0.09
CA ASP A 248 -2.62 -17.95 -1.09
C ASP A 248 -2.97 -16.49 -0.76
N VAL A 249 -3.10 -16.18 0.53
CA VAL A 249 -3.31 -14.80 0.99
C VAL A 249 -2.09 -13.92 0.67
N ASN A 250 -0.88 -14.45 0.87
CA ASN A 250 0.36 -13.75 0.51
C ASN A 250 0.45 -13.45 -0.99
N ASP A 251 0.03 -14.40 -1.83
CA ASP A 251 0.03 -14.23 -3.29
C ASP A 251 -0.99 -13.17 -3.73
N GLU A 252 -2.18 -13.11 -3.14
CA GLU A 252 -3.14 -12.04 -3.43
C GLU A 252 -2.65 -10.66 -3.01
N VAL A 253 -2.01 -10.56 -1.83
CA VAL A 253 -1.40 -9.30 -1.39
C VAL A 253 -0.32 -8.88 -2.38
N THR A 254 0.56 -9.79 -2.81
CA THR A 254 1.60 -9.50 -3.79
C THR A 254 1.01 -9.05 -5.13
N ARG A 255 -0.06 -9.71 -5.59
CA ARG A 255 -0.77 -9.35 -6.82
C ARG A 255 -1.39 -7.95 -6.72
N PHE A 256 -2.00 -7.60 -5.59
CA PHE A 256 -2.54 -6.27 -5.37
C PHE A 256 -1.43 -5.21 -5.37
N LEU A 257 -0.32 -5.46 -4.67
CA LEU A 257 0.82 -4.54 -4.63
C LEU A 257 1.36 -4.25 -6.04
N ARG A 258 1.55 -5.27 -6.87
CA ARG A 258 1.98 -5.12 -8.27
C ARG A 258 1.01 -4.28 -9.09
N LYS A 259 -0.30 -4.45 -8.90
CA LYS A 259 -1.32 -3.63 -9.59
C LYS A 259 -1.32 -2.18 -9.11
N PHE A 260 -1.06 -1.95 -7.82
CA PHE A 260 -1.10 -0.61 -7.22
C PHE A 260 0.15 0.23 -7.54
N GLN A 261 1.31 -0.43 -7.66
CA GLN A 261 2.61 0.22 -7.81
C GLN A 261 2.70 1.21 -8.99
N PRO A 262 2.22 0.89 -10.21
CA PRO A 262 2.24 1.84 -11.32
C PRO A 262 1.54 3.17 -11.02
N LEU A 263 0.39 3.11 -10.34
CA LEU A 263 -0.35 4.29 -9.93
C LEU A 263 0.44 5.10 -8.89
N GLY A 264 0.97 4.44 -7.86
CA GLY A 264 1.79 5.05 -6.82
C GLY A 264 3.02 5.77 -7.40
N LEU A 265 3.77 5.09 -8.26
CA LEU A 265 4.98 5.63 -8.89
C LEU A 265 4.66 6.83 -9.79
N ARG A 266 3.58 6.75 -10.58
CA ARG A 266 3.17 7.87 -11.43
C ARG A 266 2.75 9.08 -10.59
N CYS A 267 2.02 8.88 -9.50
CA CYS A 267 1.64 9.97 -8.60
C CYS A 267 2.87 10.63 -7.96
N TYR A 268 3.83 9.84 -7.51
CA TYR A 268 5.08 10.34 -6.94
C TYR A 268 5.90 11.15 -7.94
N THR A 269 6.11 10.63 -9.15
CA THR A 269 6.90 11.32 -10.18
C THR A 269 6.23 12.61 -10.65
N THR A 270 4.91 12.60 -10.82
CA THR A 270 4.13 13.82 -11.14
C THR A 270 4.21 14.84 -10.01
N HIS A 271 4.12 14.40 -8.74
CA HIS A 271 4.30 15.28 -7.59
C HIS A 271 5.65 15.99 -7.61
N LEU A 272 6.72 15.25 -7.86
CA LEU A 272 8.07 15.82 -7.90
C LEU A 272 8.20 16.87 -8.99
N LYS A 273 7.73 16.59 -10.21
CA LYS A 273 7.78 17.53 -11.34
C LYS A 273 6.98 18.80 -11.05
N LEU A 274 5.79 18.68 -10.44
CA LEU A 274 5.00 19.83 -9.99
C LEU A 274 5.77 20.67 -8.95
N MET A 275 6.41 20.02 -7.97
CA MET A 275 7.14 20.73 -6.92
C MET A 275 8.43 21.41 -7.41
N THR A 276 9.15 20.82 -8.37
CA THR A 276 10.35 21.45 -8.96
C THR A 276 9.97 22.68 -9.77
N THR A 277 8.93 22.59 -10.60
CA THR A 277 8.50 23.71 -11.45
C THR A 277 7.89 24.85 -10.64
N VAL A 278 7.11 24.56 -9.59
CA VAL A 278 6.54 25.60 -8.71
C VAL A 278 7.60 26.30 -7.85
N ARG A 279 8.69 25.60 -7.50
CA ARG A 279 9.78 26.17 -6.67
C ARG A 279 10.87 26.88 -7.47
N GLY A 280 10.79 26.88 -8.81
CA GLY A 280 11.75 27.57 -9.67
C GLY A 280 13.19 27.05 -9.58
N VAL A 281 13.37 25.77 -9.24
CA VAL A 281 14.68 25.08 -9.24
C VAL A 281 14.86 24.34 -10.55
#